data_AF-L5K5F1-F1
#
_entry.id   AF-L5K5F1-F1
#
_cell.length_a   1.000
_cell.length_b   1.000
_cell.length_c   1.000
_cell.angle_alpha   90.00
_cell.angle_beta   90.00
_cell.angle_gamma   90.00
#
_symmetry.space_group_name_H-M   'P 1'
#
loop_
_entity.id
_entity.type
_entity.pdbx_description
1 polymer ?
#
loop_
_entity_poly.entity_id
_entity_poly.type
_entity_poly.pdbx_seq_one_letter_code
_entity_poly.pdbx_strand_id
1 'polypeptide(L)'
;MKLEAGCGIATSEVPKAEKEAQPDSEPWWPQEARAKSKSGSGLETEDKLLRAESGPEAKAESLGAAPRSGSRPEDEALFFVVATEQEFEEVLAIFRDIYSGLDYLPSRYHSWLRDPNRTVVLAKRNGGVLIVLVHVIDARETALVEGPRVAPWERGKGVAGLLQRFCSQLVKRQYPGVKVVRLTRDDQLGPCELKKYRLVTKQVLWVRFNASALLARLGARLAALRTSGTFSPLPTKVLSEAGGDVARLLLSPSVQRDVLPGGTIIQDWQPYQPSESNLRLLAAKDIEWLLDSRARPRVLALCTLPFPIPHGGDCT
;
A
#
# COMPACT_ATOMS: atom_id res chain seq x y z
N MET A 1 22.92 22.84 -4.34
CA MET A 1 22.78 21.64 -3.48
C MET A 1 23.53 20.47 -4.11
N LYS A 2 24.54 19.97 -3.40
CA LYS A 2 25.39 18.83 -3.76
C LYS A 2 24.58 17.54 -3.68
N LEU A 3 24.75 16.67 -4.68
CA LEU A 3 24.22 15.30 -4.69
C LEU A 3 25.42 14.40 -4.41
N GLU A 4 25.42 13.75 -3.25
CA GLU A 4 26.36 12.67 -2.96
C GLU A 4 25.62 11.34 -3.13
N ALA A 5 26.14 10.51 -4.04
CA ALA A 5 25.69 9.15 -4.26
C ALA A 5 26.81 8.22 -3.78
N GLY A 6 26.61 7.58 -2.62
CA GLY A 6 27.49 6.53 -2.13
C GLY A 6 27.00 5.17 -2.64
N CYS A 7 27.73 4.57 -3.57
CA CYS A 7 27.57 3.17 -3.95
C CYS A 7 28.67 2.38 -3.24
N GLY A 8 28.29 1.50 -2.31
CA GLY A 8 29.20 0.57 -1.65
C GLY A 8 28.88 -0.86 -2.06
N ILE A 9 29.70 -1.42 -2.95
CA ILE A 9 29.75 -2.86 -3.23
C ILE A 9 30.62 -3.49 -2.14
N ALA A 10 30.07 -4.42 -1.36
CA ALA A 10 30.85 -5.22 -0.41
C ALA A 10 31.18 -6.58 -1.03
N THR A 11 32.42 -6.76 -1.46
CA THR A 11 33.03 -8.08 -1.68
C THR A 11 33.45 -8.67 -0.32
N SER A 12 33.11 -9.93 -0.12
CA SER A 12 33.39 -10.74 1.07
C SER A 12 34.87 -11.08 1.19
N GLU A 13 35.56 -10.58 2.21
CA GLU A 13 36.65 -11.31 2.88
C GLU A 13 36.67 -10.94 4.38
N VAL A 14 36.76 -11.96 5.24
CA VAL A 14 36.88 -11.83 6.71
C VAL A 14 38.36 -11.91 7.07
N PRO A 15 38.88 -10.99 7.90
CA PRO A 15 39.38 -11.45 9.20
C PRO A 15 39.14 -10.50 10.40
N LYS A 16 38.82 -11.18 11.51
CA LYS A 16 39.05 -10.94 12.95
C LYS A 16 39.26 -9.52 13.55
N ALA A 17 38.47 -9.34 14.62
CA ALA A 17 38.35 -8.27 15.61
C ALA A 17 39.60 -7.48 16.03
N GLU A 18 39.44 -6.15 16.08
CA GLU A 18 40.06 -5.25 17.06
C GLU A 18 39.17 -4.01 17.31
N LYS A 19 39.39 -3.37 18.45
CA LYS A 19 38.49 -2.49 19.22
C LYS A 19 38.56 -1.01 18.80
N GLU A 20 37.40 -0.35 18.87
CA GLU A 20 37.11 1.09 19.06
C GLU A 20 37.96 2.19 18.38
N ALA A 21 37.30 2.95 17.49
CA ALA A 21 37.32 4.42 17.48
C ALA A 21 36.11 4.96 16.68
N GLN A 22 35.26 5.77 17.31
CA GLN A 22 34.19 6.53 16.62
C GLN A 22 34.76 7.73 15.87
N PRO A 23 34.12 8.13 14.75
CA PRO A 23 34.00 9.53 14.41
C PRO A 23 32.52 9.96 14.33
N ASP A 24 32.25 11.08 14.99
CA ASP A 24 31.01 11.85 14.96
C ASP A 24 30.60 12.24 13.53
N SER A 25 29.36 11.92 13.16
CA SER A 25 28.53 12.73 12.25
C SER A 25 27.12 12.13 12.20
N GLU A 26 26.20 12.73 12.97
CA GLU A 26 24.77 12.39 12.97
C GLU A 26 24.08 12.88 11.68
N PRO A 27 23.30 12.02 10.98
CA PRO A 27 22.31 12.48 10.01
C PRO A 27 21.04 12.93 10.75
N TRP A 28 20.66 14.18 10.50
CA TRP A 28 19.52 14.87 11.12
C TRP A 28 18.18 14.20 10.72
N TRP A 29 17.49 13.60 11.70
CA TRP A 29 16.11 13.14 11.59
C TRP A 29 15.28 13.78 12.71
N PRO A 30 14.05 14.27 12.45
CA PRO A 30 13.15 14.65 13.52
C PRO A 30 12.74 13.41 14.32
N GLN A 31 13.10 13.37 15.59
CA GLN A 31 12.63 12.39 16.56
C GLN A 31 11.14 12.65 16.85
N GLU A 32 10.26 11.78 16.38
CA GLU A 32 8.95 11.60 17.03
C GLU A 32 9.01 10.44 18.03
N ALA A 33 8.43 10.69 19.20
CA ALA A 33 8.62 9.94 20.42
C ALA A 33 8.33 8.45 20.28
N ARG A 34 9.38 7.64 20.47
CA ARG A 34 9.30 6.20 20.68
C ARG A 34 8.65 5.91 22.03
N ALA A 35 7.34 5.69 22.06
CA ALA A 35 6.69 5.04 23.19
C ALA A 35 7.16 3.58 23.27
N LYS A 36 8.16 3.31 24.12
CA LYS A 36 8.48 1.94 24.56
C LYS A 36 7.33 1.43 25.41
N SER A 37 6.46 0.58 24.86
CA SER A 37 5.63 -0.30 25.68
C SER A 37 6.26 -1.69 25.72
N LYS A 38 6.83 -2.03 26.88
CA LYS A 38 6.99 -3.42 27.30
C LYS A 38 5.59 -3.92 27.66
N SER A 39 5.12 -4.99 27.02
CA SER A 39 4.20 -5.91 27.66
C SER A 39 4.26 -7.24 26.95
N GLY A 40 4.75 -8.25 27.67
CA GLY A 40 4.46 -9.64 27.34
C GLY A 40 3.13 -10.01 27.98
N SER A 41 2.25 -10.64 27.21
CA SER A 41 1.40 -11.72 27.71
C SER A 41 0.97 -12.54 26.50
N GLY A 42 1.33 -13.82 26.50
CA GLY A 42 0.73 -14.80 25.60
C GLY A 42 -0.72 -15.07 25.98
N LEU A 43 -1.48 -15.57 25.01
CA LEU A 43 -2.69 -16.39 25.11
C LEU A 43 -3.04 -16.71 23.65
N GLU A 44 -2.64 -17.87 23.16
CA GLU A 44 -3.38 -19.15 23.21
C GLU A 44 -4.39 -19.29 22.06
N THR A 45 -4.23 -20.42 21.40
CA THR A 45 -5.06 -21.05 20.38
C THR A 45 -6.53 -21.13 20.77
N GLU A 46 -7.42 -20.67 19.90
CA GLU A 46 -8.83 -21.08 19.91
C GLU A 46 -9.29 -21.40 18.48
N ASP A 47 -8.92 -22.60 18.05
CA ASP A 47 -9.75 -23.42 17.16
C ASP A 47 -10.73 -24.19 18.08
N LYS A 48 -12.00 -24.25 17.68
CA LYS A 48 -13.18 -24.89 18.34
C LYS A 48 -14.09 -23.95 19.13
N LEU A 49 -14.98 -23.25 18.43
CA LEU A 49 -16.35 -23.07 18.90
C LEU A 49 -17.30 -22.74 17.74
N LEU A 50 -17.54 -23.73 16.88
CA LEU A 50 -18.69 -23.76 15.97
C LEU A 50 -19.26 -25.17 15.98
N ARG A 51 -20.09 -25.46 16.98
CA ARG A 51 -21.14 -26.47 16.84
C ARG A 51 -22.43 -25.85 17.35
N ALA A 52 -23.32 -25.60 16.40
CA ALA A 52 -24.66 -25.11 16.59
C ALA A 52 -25.52 -26.13 17.35
N GLU A 53 -26.43 -25.64 18.20
CA GLU A 53 -27.76 -26.22 18.40
C GLU A 53 -28.79 -25.11 18.66
N SER A 54 -30.04 -25.44 18.40
CA SER A 54 -31.13 -24.61 17.91
C SER A 54 -32.35 -24.61 18.83
N GLY A 55 -32.81 -23.43 19.26
CA GLY A 55 -34.19 -23.04 19.68
C GLY A 55 -34.84 -23.71 20.92
N PRO A 56 -36.06 -23.31 21.34
CA PRO A 56 -36.79 -22.04 21.09
C PRO A 56 -37.41 -21.36 22.37
N GLU A 57 -37.90 -20.13 22.16
CA GLU A 57 -38.98 -19.37 22.83
C GLU A 57 -39.34 -19.54 24.32
N ALA A 58 -39.30 -18.42 25.09
CA ALA A 58 -40.25 -18.14 26.17
C ALA A 58 -40.37 -16.64 26.52
N LYS A 59 -41.62 -16.17 26.44
CA LYS A 59 -42.36 -15.07 27.09
C LYS A 59 -41.69 -13.89 27.83
N ALA A 60 -42.36 -12.75 27.63
CA ALA A 60 -42.21 -11.43 28.23
C ALA A 60 -42.41 -11.37 29.76
N GLU A 61 -41.73 -10.40 30.39
CA GLU A 61 -42.26 -9.66 31.54
C GLU A 61 -41.59 -8.29 31.67
N SER A 62 -42.42 -7.26 31.85
CA SER A 62 -42.07 -5.86 32.04
C SER A 62 -42.03 -5.51 33.53
N LEU A 63 -40.91 -4.99 34.04
CA LEU A 63 -40.90 -4.23 35.29
C LEU A 63 -39.90 -3.08 35.20
N GLY A 64 -40.42 -1.86 35.34
CA GLY A 64 -39.65 -0.64 35.33
C GLY A 64 -38.95 -0.38 36.66
N ALA A 65 -37.74 0.17 36.57
CA ALA A 65 -37.13 1.01 37.59
C ALA A 65 -35.99 1.80 36.94
N ALA A 66 -36.11 3.14 36.92
CA ALA A 66 -34.95 4.01 36.75
C ALA A 66 -34.37 4.32 38.13
N PRO A 67 -33.03 4.38 38.26
CA PRO A 67 -32.47 5.60 38.81
C PRO A 67 -31.18 6.08 38.09
N ARG A 68 -31.24 7.36 37.73
CA ARG A 68 -30.23 8.43 37.73
C ARG A 68 -28.72 8.11 37.60
N SER A 69 -28.19 8.82 36.60
CA SER A 69 -26.99 9.66 36.61
C SER A 69 -25.64 8.98 36.74
N GLY A 70 -24.96 8.94 35.60
CA GLY A 70 -23.54 8.69 35.46
C GLY A 70 -23.19 8.34 34.03
N SER A 71 -23.73 9.05 33.04
CA SER A 71 -23.25 8.90 31.67
C SER A 71 -21.85 9.51 31.61
N ARG A 72 -20.85 8.69 31.94
CA ARG A 72 -19.55 8.73 31.27
C ARG A 72 -19.86 8.99 29.78
N PRO A 73 -19.25 10.00 29.13
CA PRO A 73 -19.56 10.28 27.73
C PRO A 73 -19.44 8.96 27.00
N GLU A 74 -20.54 8.54 26.38
CA GLU A 74 -20.62 7.26 25.69
C GLU A 74 -19.38 7.17 24.80
N ASP A 75 -18.54 6.17 25.03
CA ASP A 75 -17.50 5.80 24.09
C ASP A 75 -18.26 5.44 22.80
N GLU A 76 -18.50 6.42 21.92
CA GLU A 76 -19.32 6.22 20.72
C GLU A 76 -18.80 4.98 19.99
N ALA A 77 -19.73 4.05 19.74
CA ALA A 77 -19.40 2.78 19.12
C ALA A 77 -18.73 3.02 17.76
N LEU A 78 -17.71 2.22 17.44
CA LEU A 78 -17.08 2.26 16.13
C LEU A 78 -18.07 1.73 15.10
N PHE A 79 -18.42 2.53 14.10
CA PHE A 79 -19.30 2.12 13.01
C PHE A 79 -18.53 1.99 11.71
N PHE A 80 -18.97 1.08 10.84
CA PHE A 80 -18.36 0.82 9.55
C PHE A 80 -19.34 1.15 8.43
N VAL A 81 -18.88 1.88 7.42
CA VAL A 81 -19.71 2.26 6.27
C VAL A 81 -18.94 2.05 4.98
N VAL A 82 -19.65 1.66 3.90
CA VAL A 82 -19.09 1.71 2.55
C VAL A 82 -19.17 3.17 2.11
N ALA A 83 -18.02 3.73 1.73
CA ALA A 83 -17.92 5.15 1.41
C ALA A 83 -18.63 5.47 0.09
N THR A 84 -19.18 6.67 0.03
CA THR A 84 -19.78 7.28 -1.15
C THR A 84 -19.17 8.67 -1.37
N GLU A 85 -19.66 9.39 -2.38
CA GLU A 85 -19.23 10.77 -2.61
C GLU A 85 -19.54 11.71 -1.43
N GLN A 86 -20.52 11.36 -0.58
CA GLN A 86 -20.93 12.18 0.56
C GLN A 86 -19.86 12.25 1.64
N GLU A 87 -19.05 11.19 1.79
CA GLU A 87 -18.00 11.13 2.79
C GLU A 87 -16.68 11.78 2.36
N PHE A 88 -16.61 12.37 1.15
CA PHE A 88 -15.36 12.92 0.62
C PHE A 88 -14.75 14.01 1.52
N GLU A 89 -15.56 14.93 2.06
CA GLU A 89 -15.06 16.01 2.92
C GLU A 89 -14.51 15.49 4.25
N GLU A 90 -15.14 14.46 4.83
CA GLU A 90 -14.63 13.83 6.06
C GLU A 90 -13.31 13.08 5.80
N VAL A 91 -13.24 12.44 4.64
CA VAL A 91 -12.05 11.78 4.12
C VAL A 91 -10.94 12.83 3.89
N LEU A 92 -11.25 14.01 3.34
CA LEU A 92 -10.31 15.12 3.20
C LEU A 92 -9.76 15.64 4.53
N ALA A 93 -10.60 15.71 5.57
CA ALA A 93 -10.23 16.25 6.87
C ALA A 93 -9.07 15.49 7.54
N ILE A 94 -8.93 14.18 7.30
CA ILE A 94 -7.87 13.37 7.90
C ILE A 94 -6.52 13.45 7.15
N PHE A 95 -6.48 13.97 5.91
CA PHE A 95 -5.26 13.89 5.09
C PHE A 95 -4.21 14.96 5.34
N ARG A 96 -4.57 16.08 5.96
CA ARG A 96 -3.62 17.17 6.23
C ARG A 96 -2.38 16.67 6.99
N ASP A 97 -2.60 15.74 7.92
CA ASP A 97 -1.54 15.20 8.79
C ASP A 97 -1.02 13.83 8.32
N ILE A 98 -1.37 13.39 7.10
CA ILE A 98 -0.94 12.11 6.53
C ILE A 98 0.07 12.35 5.40
N TYR A 99 1.18 11.62 5.43
CA TYR A 99 2.32 11.77 4.49
C TYR A 99 2.78 13.23 4.30
N SER A 100 2.77 14.02 5.39
CA SER A 100 3.14 15.45 5.34
C SER A 100 2.33 16.24 4.30
N GLY A 101 1.03 15.93 4.18
CA GLY A 101 0.12 16.57 3.22
C GLY A 101 0.28 16.09 1.78
N LEU A 102 1.07 15.03 1.54
CA LEU A 102 1.31 14.47 0.20
C LEU A 102 0.48 13.21 -0.06
N ASP A 103 -0.62 13.00 0.65
CA ASP A 103 -1.48 11.84 0.40
C ASP A 103 -2.11 11.95 -0.99
N TYR A 104 -2.03 10.87 -1.74
CA TYR A 104 -2.62 10.76 -3.08
C TYR A 104 -4.11 10.42 -3.06
N LEU A 105 -4.63 9.98 -1.90
CA LEU A 105 -6.00 9.52 -1.77
C LEU A 105 -7.05 10.55 -2.22
N PRO A 106 -6.98 11.85 -1.85
CA PRO A 106 -7.86 12.88 -2.40
C PRO A 106 -8.01 12.85 -3.92
N SER A 107 -6.87 12.79 -4.61
CA SER A 107 -6.81 12.81 -6.08
C SER A 107 -7.35 11.52 -6.71
N ARG A 108 -7.45 10.42 -5.95
CA ARG A 108 -7.88 9.10 -6.44
C ARG A 108 -9.28 8.71 -5.97
N TYR A 109 -9.81 9.33 -4.92
CA TYR A 109 -11.04 8.92 -4.23
C TYR A 109 -12.22 8.70 -5.20
N HIS A 110 -12.55 9.69 -6.01
CA HIS A 110 -13.65 9.60 -6.97
C HIS A 110 -13.43 8.50 -8.02
N SER A 111 -12.21 8.36 -8.54
CA SER A 111 -11.89 7.28 -9.48
C SER A 111 -12.07 5.90 -8.84
N TRP A 112 -11.76 5.79 -7.56
CA TRP A 112 -11.86 4.55 -6.81
C TRP A 112 -13.31 4.17 -6.49
N LEU A 113 -14.18 5.14 -6.23
CA LEU A 113 -15.62 4.90 -6.05
C LEU A 113 -16.30 4.41 -7.34
N ARG A 114 -15.75 4.75 -8.51
CA ARG A 114 -16.29 4.33 -9.81
C ARG A 114 -15.75 2.97 -10.27
N ASP A 115 -14.70 2.45 -9.65
CA ASP A 115 -14.13 1.15 -9.99
C ASP A 115 -14.99 0.02 -9.38
N PRO A 116 -15.68 -0.79 -10.20
CA PRO A 116 -16.60 -1.81 -9.70
C PRO A 116 -15.90 -2.95 -8.96
N ASN A 117 -14.59 -3.10 -9.09
CA ASN A 117 -13.82 -4.10 -8.36
C ASN A 117 -13.31 -3.56 -7.02
N ARG A 118 -13.57 -2.29 -6.72
CA ARG A 118 -13.02 -1.59 -5.57
C ARG A 118 -14.14 -1.20 -4.61
N THR A 119 -13.84 -1.24 -3.33
CA THR A 119 -14.75 -0.84 -2.26
C THR A 119 -13.95 -0.04 -1.24
N VAL A 120 -14.35 1.21 -1.03
CA VAL A 120 -13.81 2.06 0.02
C VAL A 120 -14.64 1.81 1.27
N VAL A 121 -14.01 1.44 2.38
CA VAL A 121 -14.68 1.22 3.65
C VAL A 121 -14.12 2.20 4.68
N LEU A 122 -15.04 2.89 5.35
CA LEU A 122 -14.71 3.78 6.44
C LEU A 122 -15.03 3.14 7.79
N ALA A 123 -14.17 3.37 8.77
CA ALA A 123 -14.55 3.21 10.17
C ALA A 123 -14.67 4.60 10.80
N LYS A 124 -15.77 4.86 11.49
CA LYS A 124 -16.14 6.18 11.99
C LYS A 124 -16.41 6.12 13.49
N ARG A 125 -15.97 7.16 14.22
CA ARG A 125 -16.19 7.38 15.66
C ARG A 125 -15.88 8.84 15.99
N ASN A 126 -16.79 9.57 16.66
CA ASN A 126 -16.56 10.97 17.07
C ASN A 126 -16.03 11.88 15.93
N GLY A 127 -16.49 11.69 14.68
CA GLY A 127 -16.00 12.43 13.52
C GLY A 127 -14.60 12.04 13.00
N GLY A 128 -13.91 11.11 13.67
CA GLY A 128 -12.68 10.50 13.17
C GLY A 128 -12.98 9.44 12.11
N VAL A 129 -12.35 9.57 10.94
CA VAL A 129 -12.48 8.63 9.82
C VAL A 129 -11.22 7.79 9.70
N LEU A 130 -11.41 6.48 9.55
CA LEU A 130 -10.41 5.55 9.06
C LEU A 130 -10.80 5.11 7.68
N ILE A 131 -9.82 4.81 6.83
CA ILE A 131 -10.08 4.37 5.46
C ILE A 131 -9.30 3.09 5.24
N VAL A 132 -9.99 2.03 4.84
CA VAL A 132 -9.37 0.87 4.22
C VAL A 132 -10.04 0.66 2.88
N LEU A 133 -9.21 0.55 1.86
CA LEU A 133 -9.67 0.24 0.53
C LEU A 133 -9.45 -1.24 0.27
N VAL A 134 -10.46 -1.90 -0.29
CA VAL A 134 -10.33 -3.26 -0.81
C VAL A 134 -10.55 -3.26 -2.31
N HIS A 135 -9.66 -3.93 -3.04
CA HIS A 135 -9.74 -4.10 -4.48
C HIS A 135 -9.65 -5.58 -4.83
N VAL A 136 -10.64 -6.11 -5.54
CA VAL A 136 -10.75 -7.53 -5.88
C VAL A 136 -10.16 -7.77 -7.27
N ILE A 137 -9.07 -8.53 -7.32
CA ILE A 137 -8.24 -8.76 -8.51
C ILE A 137 -8.05 -10.25 -8.77
N ASP A 138 -7.22 -10.61 -9.76
CA ASP A 138 -6.88 -12.00 -10.10
C ASP A 138 -8.14 -12.85 -10.36
N ALA A 139 -9.01 -12.40 -11.28
CA ALA A 139 -10.29 -13.06 -11.56
C ALA A 139 -11.17 -13.29 -10.32
N ARG A 140 -11.11 -12.36 -9.35
CA ARG A 140 -11.83 -12.38 -8.07
C ARG A 140 -11.35 -13.44 -7.08
N GLU A 141 -10.13 -13.94 -7.25
CA GLU A 141 -9.51 -14.86 -6.30
C GLU A 141 -8.65 -14.15 -5.23
N THR A 142 -8.32 -12.88 -5.45
CA THR A 142 -7.47 -12.10 -4.53
C THR A 142 -8.15 -10.81 -4.10
N ALA A 143 -8.19 -10.54 -2.80
CA ALA A 143 -8.52 -9.24 -2.26
C ALA A 143 -7.24 -8.48 -1.91
N LEU A 144 -7.02 -7.33 -2.53
CA LEU A 144 -5.92 -6.42 -2.27
C LEU A 144 -6.38 -5.35 -1.27
N VAL A 145 -5.68 -5.25 -0.15
CA VAL A 145 -5.87 -4.18 0.82
C VAL A 145 -4.96 -3.02 0.46
N GLU A 146 -5.56 -1.86 0.22
CA GLU A 146 -4.87 -0.65 -0.23
C GLU A 146 -5.12 0.52 0.72
N GLY A 147 -4.14 1.43 0.72
CA GLY A 147 -4.26 2.75 1.35
C GLY A 147 -4.86 2.79 2.77
N PRO A 148 -4.48 1.90 3.71
CA PRO A 148 -5.01 1.99 5.06
C PRO A 148 -4.59 3.32 5.70
N ARG A 149 -5.56 4.06 6.25
CA ARG A 149 -5.36 5.31 6.97
C ARG A 149 -6.01 5.23 8.34
N VAL A 150 -5.27 5.68 9.34
CA VAL A 150 -5.77 5.85 10.70
C VAL A 150 -5.46 7.28 11.13
N ALA A 151 -6.51 8.04 11.42
CA ALA A 151 -6.39 9.37 11.99
C ALA A 151 -5.44 9.35 13.19
N PRO A 152 -4.53 10.34 13.35
CA PRO A 152 -3.51 10.33 14.40
C PRO A 152 -4.05 10.02 15.80
N TRP A 153 -5.20 10.60 16.16
CA TRP A 153 -5.85 10.42 17.46
C TRP A 153 -6.56 9.06 17.66
N GLU A 154 -6.72 8.24 16.61
CA GLU A 154 -7.27 6.88 16.69
C GLU A 154 -6.18 5.77 16.67
N ARG A 155 -4.91 6.16 16.50
CA ARG A 155 -3.78 5.20 16.49
C ARG A 155 -3.59 4.56 17.87
N GLY A 156 -3.08 3.33 17.89
CA GLY A 156 -2.86 2.56 19.13
C GLY A 156 -4.12 1.96 19.76
N LYS A 157 -5.32 2.30 19.29
CA LYS A 157 -6.60 1.78 19.84
C LYS A 157 -7.10 0.48 19.19
N GLY A 158 -6.28 -0.17 18.37
CA GLY A 158 -6.63 -1.43 17.69
C GLY A 158 -7.65 -1.33 16.55
N VAL A 159 -8.07 -0.12 16.17
CA VAL A 159 -9.14 0.14 15.19
C VAL A 159 -8.81 -0.42 13.80
N ALA A 160 -7.55 -0.35 13.35
CA ALA A 160 -7.12 -0.92 12.08
C ALA A 160 -7.39 -2.44 11.99
N GLY A 161 -7.19 -3.18 13.08
CA GLY A 161 -7.48 -4.61 13.14
C GLY A 161 -8.98 -4.92 13.08
N LEU A 162 -9.81 -4.08 13.71
CA LEU A 162 -11.27 -4.18 13.61
C LEU A 162 -11.75 -3.91 12.18
N LEU A 163 -11.24 -2.85 11.54
CA LEU A 163 -11.58 -2.50 10.16
C LEU A 163 -11.12 -3.57 9.16
N GLN A 164 -9.93 -4.15 9.33
CA GLN A 164 -9.47 -5.28 8.51
C GLN A 164 -10.37 -6.51 8.66
N ARG A 165 -10.84 -6.82 9.88
CA ARG A 165 -11.80 -7.92 10.11
C ARG A 165 -13.13 -7.66 9.42
N PHE A 166 -13.66 -6.45 9.54
CA PHE A 166 -14.89 -6.05 8.84
C PHE A 166 -14.73 -6.18 7.32
N CYS A 167 -13.66 -5.63 6.75
CA CYS A 167 -13.35 -5.74 5.33
C CYS A 167 -13.24 -7.21 4.88
N SER A 168 -12.58 -8.06 5.68
CA SER A 168 -12.45 -9.49 5.38
C SER A 168 -13.81 -10.19 5.35
N GLN A 169 -14.72 -9.85 6.26
CA GLN A 169 -16.08 -10.40 6.26
C GLN A 169 -16.91 -9.89 5.07
N LEU A 170 -16.80 -8.59 4.75
CA LEU A 170 -17.47 -7.98 3.61
C LEU A 170 -17.05 -8.66 2.29
N VAL A 171 -15.74 -8.81 2.09
CA VAL A 171 -15.17 -9.50 0.92
C VAL A 171 -15.67 -10.93 0.83
N LYS A 172 -15.62 -11.70 1.92
CA LYS A 172 -16.09 -13.10 1.92
C LYS A 172 -17.56 -13.22 1.55
N ARG A 173 -18.40 -12.25 1.95
CA ARG A 173 -19.83 -12.22 1.62
C ARG A 173 -20.07 -11.86 0.15
N GLN A 174 -19.38 -10.84 -0.36
CA GLN A 174 -19.56 -10.37 -1.74
C GLN A 174 -18.85 -11.24 -2.78
N TYR A 175 -17.69 -11.79 -2.41
CA TYR A 175 -16.81 -12.58 -3.26
C TYR A 175 -16.36 -13.86 -2.55
N PRO A 176 -17.25 -14.87 -2.41
CA PRO A 176 -16.91 -16.13 -1.74
C PRO A 176 -15.73 -16.89 -2.37
N GLY A 177 -15.41 -16.61 -3.64
CA GLY A 177 -14.29 -17.20 -4.37
C GLY A 177 -12.90 -16.62 -4.03
N VAL A 178 -12.81 -15.58 -3.20
CA VAL A 178 -11.52 -15.02 -2.78
C VAL A 178 -10.77 -16.01 -1.89
N LYS A 179 -9.55 -16.34 -2.28
CA LYS A 179 -8.66 -17.31 -1.62
C LYS A 179 -7.50 -16.63 -0.89
N VAL A 180 -7.10 -15.44 -1.36
CA VAL A 180 -5.89 -14.77 -0.90
C VAL A 180 -6.17 -13.31 -0.57
N VAL A 181 -5.58 -12.82 0.52
CA VAL A 181 -5.49 -11.38 0.82
C VAL A 181 -4.06 -10.93 0.57
N ARG A 182 -3.88 -9.84 -0.18
CA ARG A 182 -2.58 -9.20 -0.41
C ARG A 182 -2.57 -7.80 0.16
N LEU A 183 -1.38 -7.35 0.51
CA LEU A 183 -1.11 -5.96 0.84
C LEU A 183 0.34 -5.63 0.51
N THR A 184 0.61 -4.35 0.33
CA THR A 184 1.96 -3.82 0.18
C THR A 184 2.25 -2.90 1.36
N ARG A 185 3.45 -3.00 1.93
CA ARG A 185 3.88 -2.31 3.15
C ARG A 185 5.19 -1.57 2.91
N ASP A 186 5.35 -0.44 3.58
CA ASP A 186 6.56 0.39 3.57
C ASP A 186 7.43 0.22 4.83
N ASP A 187 6.92 -0.46 5.87
CA ASP A 187 7.65 -0.69 7.11
C ASP A 187 8.60 -1.89 7.04
N GLN A 188 9.68 -1.84 7.83
CA GLN A 188 10.60 -2.97 7.95
C GLN A 188 9.93 -4.13 8.71
N LEU A 189 9.67 -5.21 7.98
CA LEU A 189 9.09 -6.42 8.56
C LEU A 189 10.14 -7.24 9.31
N GLY A 190 9.89 -7.49 10.60
CA GLY A 190 10.68 -8.42 11.41
C GLY A 190 10.39 -9.90 11.09
N PRO A 191 11.21 -10.83 11.60
CA PRO A 191 11.06 -12.27 11.33
C PRO A 191 9.69 -12.84 11.68
N CYS A 192 9.06 -12.37 12.75
CA CYS A 192 7.73 -12.83 13.17
C CYS A 192 6.63 -12.44 12.18
N GLU A 193 6.72 -11.25 11.59
CA GLU A 193 5.77 -10.81 10.56
C GLU A 193 6.01 -11.57 9.25
N LEU A 194 7.27 -11.79 8.87
CA LEU A 194 7.61 -12.58 7.67
C LEU A 194 7.21 -14.05 7.77
N LYS A 195 6.97 -14.59 8.99
CA LYS A 195 6.34 -15.91 9.16
C LYS A 195 4.85 -15.92 8.86
N LYS A 196 4.15 -14.78 9.02
CA LYS A 196 2.71 -14.65 8.76
C LYS A 196 2.41 -14.45 7.28
N TYR A 197 3.32 -13.83 6.54
CA TYR A 197 3.10 -13.44 5.15
C TYR A 197 4.02 -14.19 4.19
N ARG A 198 3.48 -14.60 3.04
CA ARG A 198 4.31 -15.00 1.91
C ARG A 198 4.81 -13.76 1.18
N LEU A 199 6.09 -13.47 1.32
CA LEU A 199 6.74 -12.33 0.65
C LEU A 199 6.78 -12.54 -0.87
N VAL A 200 6.29 -11.56 -1.64
CA VAL A 200 6.35 -11.56 -3.11
C VAL A 200 7.58 -10.80 -3.60
N THR A 201 7.78 -9.57 -3.10
CA THR A 201 8.93 -8.73 -3.42
C THR A 201 9.31 -7.86 -2.22
N LYS A 202 10.57 -7.41 -2.17
CA LYS A 202 11.11 -6.51 -1.13
C LYS A 202 11.78 -5.25 -1.70
N GLN A 203 12.00 -5.18 -3.01
CA GLN A 203 12.84 -4.15 -3.62
C GLN A 203 11.98 -3.02 -4.21
N VAL A 204 11.62 -2.06 -3.37
CA VAL A 204 10.93 -0.84 -3.82
C VAL A 204 11.85 0.35 -3.56
N LEU A 205 12.28 1.03 -4.63
CA LEU A 205 13.01 2.29 -4.53
C LEU A 205 12.04 3.46 -4.66
N TRP A 206 12.09 4.37 -3.71
CA TRP A 206 11.35 5.62 -3.74
C TRP A 206 12.27 6.78 -4.06
N VAL A 207 11.87 7.61 -5.03
CA VAL A 207 12.62 8.80 -5.42
C VAL A 207 11.67 9.99 -5.42
N ARG A 208 11.97 10.97 -4.57
CA ARG A 208 11.32 12.30 -4.57
C ARG A 208 12.28 13.30 -5.18
N PHE A 209 11.81 14.07 -6.15
CA PHE A 209 12.59 15.12 -6.78
C PHE A 209 11.70 16.31 -7.16
N ASN A 210 12.31 17.49 -7.25
CA ASN A 210 11.65 18.66 -7.82
C ASN A 210 11.69 18.54 -9.34
N ALA A 211 10.52 18.43 -9.97
CA ALA A 211 10.40 18.19 -11.41
C ALA A 211 11.01 19.32 -12.25
N SER A 212 10.77 20.59 -11.91
CA SER A 212 11.30 21.73 -12.67
C SER A 212 12.82 21.83 -12.55
N ALA A 213 13.36 21.63 -11.35
CA ALA A 213 14.81 21.60 -11.12
C ALA A 213 15.49 20.41 -11.82
N LEU A 214 14.84 19.25 -11.88
CA LEU A 214 15.33 18.10 -12.63
C LEU A 214 15.33 18.39 -14.13
N LEU A 215 14.21 18.86 -14.68
CA LEU A 215 14.05 19.19 -16.09
C LEU A 215 15.10 20.22 -16.55
N ALA A 216 15.32 21.28 -15.77
CA ALA A 216 16.32 22.31 -16.06
C ALA A 216 17.76 21.77 -16.16
N ARG A 217 18.07 20.65 -15.49
CA ARG A 217 19.42 20.05 -15.43
C ARG A 217 19.53 18.76 -16.25
N LEU A 218 18.42 18.21 -16.71
CA LEU A 218 18.37 16.88 -17.31
C LEU A 218 19.20 16.83 -18.60
N GLY A 219 19.06 17.82 -19.48
CA GLY A 219 19.80 17.90 -20.73
C GLY A 219 21.32 17.88 -20.52
N ALA A 220 21.82 18.75 -19.64
CA ALA A 220 23.25 18.84 -19.32
C ALA A 220 23.79 17.55 -18.68
N ARG A 221 23.03 16.93 -17.77
CA ARG A 221 23.41 15.65 -17.15
C ARG A 221 23.45 14.52 -18.16
N LEU A 222 22.45 14.43 -19.04
CA LEU A 222 22.44 13.43 -20.12
C LEU A 222 23.60 13.63 -21.09
N ALA A 223 23.95 14.88 -21.42
CA ALA A 223 25.13 15.18 -22.23
C ALA A 223 26.42 14.72 -21.53
N ALA A 224 26.60 15.05 -20.25
CA ALA A 224 27.76 14.61 -19.46
C ALA A 224 27.88 13.07 -19.39
N LEU A 225 26.76 12.37 -19.19
CA LEU A 225 26.72 10.90 -19.19
C LEU A 225 27.07 10.30 -20.55
N ARG A 226 26.64 10.91 -21.66
CA ARG A 226 27.03 10.47 -23.01
C ARG A 226 28.52 10.68 -23.23
N THR A 227 29.08 11.81 -22.79
CA THR A 227 30.52 12.10 -22.94
C THR A 227 31.41 11.23 -22.07
N SER A 228 30.93 10.74 -20.92
CA SER A 228 31.72 9.87 -20.04
C SER A 228 31.88 8.44 -20.58
N GLY A 229 31.16 8.06 -21.64
CA GLY A 229 31.21 6.72 -22.23
C GLY A 229 30.65 5.60 -21.33
N THR A 230 30.26 5.93 -20.09
CA THR A 230 29.69 5.00 -19.10
C THR A 230 28.18 4.79 -19.28
N PHE A 231 27.53 5.60 -20.12
CA PHE A 231 26.11 5.51 -20.40
C PHE A 231 25.84 5.07 -21.84
N SER A 232 25.45 3.80 -22.01
CA SER A 232 24.80 3.33 -23.23
C SER A 232 23.29 3.36 -23.00
N PRO A 233 22.51 4.23 -23.67
CA PRO A 233 21.07 4.13 -23.59
C PRO A 233 20.65 2.76 -24.12
N LEU A 234 20.01 1.94 -23.28
CA LEU A 234 19.32 0.76 -23.79
C LEU A 234 18.23 1.22 -24.75
N PRO A 235 18.01 0.54 -25.88
CA PRO A 235 16.97 0.94 -26.81
C PRO A 235 15.60 0.78 -26.13
N THR A 236 15.05 1.89 -25.63
CA THR A 236 13.71 1.90 -25.05
C THR A 236 12.68 1.79 -26.17
N LYS A 237 11.86 0.75 -26.13
CA LYS A 237 10.72 0.58 -27.03
C LYS A 237 9.44 0.77 -26.24
N VAL A 238 8.58 1.65 -26.74
CA VAL A 238 7.19 1.74 -26.29
C VAL A 238 6.43 0.56 -26.89
N LEU A 239 5.65 -0.14 -26.06
CA LEU A 239 4.66 -1.07 -26.56
C LEU A 239 3.30 -0.40 -26.65
N SER A 240 2.61 -0.71 -27.74
CA SER A 240 1.18 -0.42 -27.82
C SER A 240 0.42 -1.56 -27.17
N GLU A 241 -0.63 -1.23 -26.43
CA GLU A 241 -1.62 -2.23 -26.03
C GLU A 241 -2.41 -2.78 -27.25
N ALA A 242 -2.48 -2.00 -28.34
CA ALA A 242 -3.14 -2.42 -29.57
C ALA A 242 -2.42 -3.62 -30.19
N GLY A 243 -3.18 -4.68 -30.48
CA GLY A 243 -2.67 -5.91 -31.11
C GLY A 243 -2.20 -7.01 -30.14
N GLY A 244 -2.36 -6.81 -28.82
CA GLY A 244 -2.10 -7.83 -27.80
C GLY A 244 -0.62 -8.10 -27.53
N ASP A 245 0.28 -7.20 -27.97
CA ASP A 245 1.72 -7.30 -27.72
C ASP A 245 2.05 -7.37 -26.22
N VAL A 246 1.41 -6.50 -25.43
CA VAL A 246 1.55 -6.46 -23.97
C VAL A 246 1.11 -7.77 -23.32
N ALA A 247 -0.04 -8.32 -23.73
CA ALA A 247 -0.54 -9.57 -23.21
C ALA A 247 0.37 -10.75 -23.54
N ARG A 248 0.78 -10.90 -24.81
CA ARG A 248 1.74 -11.94 -25.22
C ARG A 248 3.04 -11.86 -24.42
N LEU A 249 3.53 -10.65 -24.14
CA LEU A 249 4.75 -10.45 -23.37
C LEU A 249 4.58 -10.86 -21.90
N LEU A 250 3.59 -10.31 -21.20
CA LEU A 250 3.42 -10.50 -19.76
C LEU A 250 2.95 -11.90 -19.40
N LEU A 251 2.26 -12.58 -20.31
CA LEU A 251 1.85 -13.96 -20.14
C LEU A 251 2.95 -14.96 -20.54
N SER A 252 4.08 -14.48 -21.09
CA SER A 252 5.21 -15.34 -21.42
C SER A 252 5.89 -15.90 -20.16
N PRO A 253 6.11 -17.22 -20.06
CA PRO A 253 6.81 -17.82 -18.93
C PRO A 253 8.21 -17.26 -18.69
N SER A 254 8.94 -16.89 -19.75
CA SER A 254 10.28 -16.31 -19.62
C SER A 254 10.24 -14.94 -18.98
N VAL A 255 9.29 -14.08 -19.36
CA VAL A 255 9.13 -12.74 -18.80
C VAL A 255 8.71 -12.83 -17.33
N GLN A 256 7.74 -13.70 -17.02
CA GLN A 256 7.29 -13.87 -15.64
C GLN A 256 8.41 -14.35 -14.71
N ARG A 257 9.26 -15.26 -15.18
CA ARG A 257 10.36 -15.80 -14.37
C ARG A 257 11.56 -14.85 -14.30
N ASP A 258 11.95 -14.28 -15.44
CA ASP A 258 13.26 -13.62 -15.58
C ASP A 258 13.18 -12.09 -15.42
N VAL A 259 11.98 -11.49 -15.53
CA VAL A 259 11.78 -10.03 -15.48
C VAL A 259 10.86 -9.61 -14.33
N LEU A 260 9.74 -10.32 -14.12
CA LEU A 260 8.77 -9.93 -13.10
C LEU A 260 9.19 -10.38 -11.69
N PRO A 261 9.26 -9.48 -10.70
CA PRO A 261 9.64 -9.85 -9.34
C PRO A 261 8.61 -10.81 -8.75
N GLY A 262 9.04 -12.01 -8.41
CA GLY A 262 8.15 -13.06 -7.90
C GLY A 262 7.03 -13.42 -8.88
N GLY A 263 7.26 -13.27 -10.19
CA GLY A 263 6.25 -13.51 -11.21
C GLY A 263 5.03 -12.58 -11.12
N THR A 264 5.19 -11.38 -10.54
CA THR A 264 4.10 -10.46 -10.23
C THR A 264 4.30 -9.13 -10.95
N ILE A 265 3.21 -8.58 -11.51
CA ILE A 265 3.19 -7.23 -12.07
C ILE A 265 2.93 -6.25 -10.94
N ILE A 266 3.78 -5.24 -10.77
CA ILE A 266 3.63 -4.23 -9.73
C ILE A 266 3.38 -2.87 -10.39
N GLN A 267 2.20 -2.29 -10.15
CA GLN A 267 1.79 -0.98 -10.67
C GLN A 267 1.13 -0.20 -9.55
N ASP A 268 1.53 1.06 -9.30
CA ASP A 268 1.02 1.90 -8.21
C ASP A 268 0.86 1.14 -6.88
N TRP A 269 1.90 0.42 -6.45
CA TRP A 269 1.89 -0.40 -5.22
C TRP A 269 0.94 -1.61 -5.22
N GLN A 270 0.32 -1.94 -6.35
CA GLN A 270 -0.64 -3.03 -6.48
C GLN A 270 0.02 -4.24 -7.15
N PRO A 271 0.08 -5.40 -6.45
CA PRO A 271 0.66 -6.64 -6.97
C PRO A 271 -0.38 -7.52 -7.69
N TYR A 272 -0.32 -7.55 -9.02
CA TYR A 272 -1.19 -8.33 -9.89
C TYR A 272 -0.55 -9.63 -10.36
N GLN A 273 -1.33 -10.71 -10.42
CA GLN A 273 -0.90 -11.86 -11.21
C GLN A 273 -0.85 -11.51 -12.71
N PRO A 274 0.10 -12.06 -13.47
CA PRO A 274 0.08 -11.97 -14.91
C PRO A 274 -1.06 -12.85 -15.46
N SER A 275 -2.22 -12.23 -15.70
CA SER A 275 -3.41 -12.91 -16.19
C SER A 275 -4.23 -11.97 -17.07
N GLU A 276 -4.98 -12.53 -18.02
CA GLU A 276 -5.86 -11.76 -18.90
C GLU A 276 -6.84 -10.86 -18.14
N SER A 277 -7.39 -11.34 -17.01
CA SER A 277 -8.30 -10.53 -16.19
C SER A 277 -7.63 -9.28 -15.65
N ASN A 278 -6.38 -9.37 -15.20
CA ASN A 278 -5.66 -8.24 -14.65
C ASN A 278 -5.11 -7.32 -15.73
N LEU A 279 -4.76 -7.86 -16.91
CA LEU A 279 -4.36 -7.04 -18.04
C LEU A 279 -5.48 -6.10 -18.48
N ARG A 280 -6.74 -6.53 -18.39
CA ARG A 280 -7.90 -5.64 -18.62
C ARG A 280 -8.02 -4.53 -17.58
N LEU A 281 -7.72 -4.82 -16.30
CA LEU A 281 -7.69 -3.80 -15.24
C LEU A 281 -6.54 -2.81 -15.45
N LEU A 282 -5.39 -3.29 -15.92
CA LEU A 282 -4.21 -2.49 -16.21
C LEU A 282 -4.41 -1.60 -17.43
N ALA A 283 -5.05 -2.10 -18.50
CA ALA A 283 -5.40 -1.32 -19.68
C ALA A 283 -6.29 -0.10 -19.35
N ALA A 284 -7.17 -0.23 -18.35
CA ALA A 284 -8.04 0.87 -17.91
C ALA A 284 -7.31 2.00 -17.15
N LYS A 285 -5.99 1.87 -16.92
CA LYS A 285 -5.18 2.84 -16.15
C LYS A 285 -4.29 3.72 -17.02
N ASP A 286 -4.45 3.69 -18.34
CA ASP A 286 -3.63 4.47 -19.29
C ASP A 286 -2.13 4.26 -19.06
N ILE A 287 -1.70 3.00 -18.99
CA ILE A 287 -0.30 2.64 -18.71
C ILE A 287 0.53 2.73 -19.98
N GLU A 288 1.65 3.45 -19.89
CA GLU A 288 2.74 3.34 -20.85
C GLU A 288 3.69 2.20 -20.49
N TRP A 289 3.95 1.35 -21.47
CA TRP A 289 4.77 0.16 -21.33
C TRP A 289 6.11 0.35 -22.05
N LEU A 290 7.21 0.29 -21.29
CA LEU A 290 8.56 0.54 -21.79
C LEU A 290 9.45 -0.68 -21.58
N LEU A 291 10.22 -1.05 -22.59
CA LEU A 291 11.15 -2.19 -22.53
C LEU A 291 12.47 -1.92 -23.22
N ASP A 292 13.50 -2.65 -22.80
CA ASP A 292 14.84 -2.60 -23.39
C ASP A 292 14.99 -3.44 -24.67
N SER A 293 14.28 -4.55 -24.82
CA SER A 293 14.32 -5.38 -26.02
C SER A 293 13.04 -6.19 -26.24
N ARG A 294 12.46 -6.13 -27.46
CA ARG A 294 11.24 -6.89 -27.80
C ARG A 294 11.47 -8.40 -27.86
N ALA A 295 12.68 -8.83 -28.24
CA ALA A 295 12.99 -10.24 -28.43
C ALA A 295 13.32 -10.95 -27.11
N ARG A 296 14.01 -10.25 -26.20
CA ARG A 296 14.40 -10.78 -24.89
C ARG A 296 14.48 -9.64 -23.88
N PRO A 297 13.33 -9.17 -23.36
CA PRO A 297 13.33 -8.07 -22.41
C PRO A 297 14.04 -8.50 -21.13
N ARG A 298 14.85 -7.59 -20.58
CA ARG A 298 15.45 -7.73 -19.25
C ARG A 298 14.93 -6.66 -18.30
N VAL A 299 14.42 -5.56 -18.85
CA VAL A 299 13.84 -4.46 -18.11
C VAL A 299 12.48 -4.15 -18.69
N LEU A 300 11.49 -4.08 -17.80
CA LEU A 300 10.14 -3.61 -18.11
C LEU A 300 9.79 -2.50 -17.13
N ALA A 301 9.33 -1.36 -17.65
CA ALA A 301 8.78 -0.28 -16.85
C ALA A 301 7.32 -0.04 -17.23
N LEU A 302 6.51 0.18 -16.20
CA LEU A 302 5.09 0.49 -16.29
C LEU A 302 4.91 1.89 -15.72
N CYS A 303 4.47 2.83 -16.54
CA CYS A 303 4.31 4.21 -16.14
C CYS A 303 2.85 4.63 -16.29
N THR A 304 2.25 5.12 -15.22
CA THR A 304 1.00 5.88 -15.30
C THR A 304 1.28 7.35 -15.37
N LEU A 305 0.32 8.10 -15.94
CA LEU A 305 0.41 9.55 -15.93
C LEU A 305 0.53 10.08 -14.49
N PRO A 306 1.42 11.05 -14.26
CA PRO A 306 1.49 11.72 -12.97
C PRO A 306 0.18 12.43 -12.69
N PHE A 307 -0.28 12.40 -11.44
CA PHE A 307 -1.46 13.11 -10.99
C PHE A 307 -1.05 14.23 -10.01
N PRO A 308 -1.81 15.34 -9.96
CA PRO A 308 -1.54 16.40 -9.01
C PRO A 308 -1.81 15.90 -7.59
N ILE A 309 -0.88 16.17 -6.68
CA ILE A 309 -1.09 16.03 -5.24
C ILE A 309 -1.32 17.45 -4.73
N PRO A 310 -2.45 17.73 -4.04
CA PRO A 310 -2.69 19.04 -3.45
C PRO A 310 -1.53 19.38 -2.53
N HIS A 311 -0.78 20.43 -2.84
CA HIS A 311 0.21 20.95 -1.91
C HIS A 311 -0.55 21.54 -0.72
N GLY A 312 -0.48 20.89 0.45
CA GLY A 312 -0.71 21.58 1.71
C GLY A 312 0.24 22.78 1.72
N GLY A 313 -0.31 23.99 1.86
CA GLY A 313 0.44 25.23 1.71
C GLY A 313 1.78 25.19 2.42
N ASP A 314 2.81 25.72 1.76
CA ASP A 314 4.20 25.68 2.21
C ASP A 314 4.28 26.05 3.70
N CYS A 315 4.68 25.10 4.54
CA CYS A 315 5.19 25.42 5.86
C CYS A 315 6.57 26.05 5.66
N THR A 316 6.59 27.37 5.44
CA THR A 316 7.75 28.22 5.74
C THR A 316 7.92 28.35 7.24
#